data_AF-A0A0D8LBR4-F1
#
_entry.id   AF-A0A0D8LBR4-F1
#
_cell.length_a   1.000
_cell.length_b   1.000
_cell.length_c   1.000
_cell.angle_alpha   90.00
_cell.angle_beta   90.00
_cell.angle_gamma   90.00
#
_symmetry.space_group_name_H-M   'P 1'
#
loop_
_entity.id
_entity.type
_entity.pdbx_description
1 polymer ?
#
loop_
_entity_poly.entity_id
_entity_poly.type
_entity_poly.pdbx_seq_one_letter_code
_entity_poly.pdbx_strand_id
1 'polypeptide(L)' 'MLNTTEKITYRNGFMHNGDPTDIETIRPIFEGRRAAALSVWEQYEQMKAKLLQCNLTPEQYQHACRDIARALGV' A
#
# COMPACT_ATOMS: atom_id res chain seq x y z
N MET A 1 -5.95 8.16 -11.08
CA MET A 1 -5.87 8.17 -9.60
C MET A 1 -6.77 7.05 -9.10
N LEU A 2 -6.27 6.12 -8.29
CA LEU A 2 -7.12 5.07 -7.72
C LEU A 2 -8.01 5.71 -6.66
N ASN A 3 -9.32 5.67 -6.89
CA ASN A 3 -10.29 6.22 -5.96
C ASN A 3 -10.31 5.34 -4.70
N THR A 4 -9.73 5.84 -3.61
CA THR A 4 -9.74 5.22 -2.27
C THR A 4 -11.15 5.06 -1.69
N THR A 5 -12.17 5.57 -2.37
CA THR A 5 -13.58 5.51 -1.99
C THR A 5 -14.26 4.18 -2.36
N GLU A 6 -13.74 3.47 -3.37
CA GLU A 6 -14.37 2.22 -3.82
C GLU A 6 -14.14 1.10 -2.80
N LYS A 7 -15.19 0.35 -2.45
CA LYS A 7 -15.13 -0.74 -1.50
C LYS A 7 -15.31 -2.07 -2.22
N ILE A 8 -14.28 -2.91 -2.17
CA ILE A 8 -14.39 -4.31 -2.60
C ILE A 8 -14.67 -5.17 -1.36
N THR A 9 -15.61 -6.10 -1.45
CA THR A 9 -15.88 -7.09 -0.39
C THR A 9 -16.06 -8.47 -1.01
N TYR A 10 -15.54 -9.50 -0.34
CA TYR A 10 -15.53 -10.89 -0.82
C TYR A 10 -16.46 -11.82 -0.02
N ARG A 11 -17.26 -11.26 0.90
CA ARG A 11 -18.16 -12.03 1.76
C ARG A 11 -19.43 -12.39 0.99
N ASN A 12 -19.66 -13.69 0.77
CA ASN A 12 -20.78 -14.26 0.02
C ASN A 12 -20.77 -13.93 -1.49
N GLY A 13 -19.58 -13.75 -2.07
CA GLY A 13 -19.41 -13.39 -3.47
C GLY A 13 -18.63 -12.09 -3.64
N PHE A 14 -18.54 -11.65 -4.88
CA PHE A 14 -17.84 -10.43 -5.27
C PHE A 14 -18.80 -9.24 -5.13
N MET A 15 -18.43 -8.27 -4.30
CA MET A 15 -19.22 -7.06 -4.07
C MET A 15 -18.38 -5.82 -4.39
N HIS A 16 -18.95 -4.88 -5.14
CA HIS A 16 -18.38 -3.56 -5.39
C HIS A 16 -19.33 -2.50 -4.83
N ASN A 17 -18.84 -1.68 -3.90
CA ASN A 17 -19.61 -0.63 -3.20
C ASN A 17 -20.90 -1.10 -2.51
N GLY A 18 -21.00 -2.40 -2.20
CA GLY A 18 -22.18 -2.99 -1.54
C GLY A 18 -23.13 -3.70 -2.51
N ASP A 19 -22.88 -3.64 -3.81
CA ASP A 19 -23.66 -4.33 -4.83
C ASP A 19 -22.95 -5.60 -5.32
N PRO A 20 -23.67 -6.70 -5.56
CA PRO A 20 -23.11 -7.90 -6.19
C PRO A 20 -22.54 -7.59 -7.56
N THR A 21 -21.36 -8.12 -7.85
CA THR A 21 -20.68 -7.94 -9.13
C THR A 21 -19.91 -9.21 -9.50
N ASP A 22 -19.28 -9.21 -10.66
CA ASP A 22 -18.41 -10.28 -11.12
C ASP A 22 -16.93 -9.99 -10.86
N ILE A 23 -16.12 -11.03 -11.03
CA ILE A 23 -14.67 -10.94 -10.85
C ILE A 23 -14.00 -10.04 -11.89
N GLU A 24 -14.54 -9.96 -13.11
CA GLU A 24 -13.97 -9.19 -14.22
C GLU A 24 -14.03 -7.68 -13.92
N THR A 25 -15.05 -7.25 -13.20
CA THR A 25 -15.25 -5.87 -12.72
C THR A 25 -14.31 -5.54 -11.56
N ILE A 26 -14.11 -6.46 -10.61
CA ILE A 26 -13.24 -6.25 -9.44
C ILE A 26 -11.75 -6.31 -9.79
N ARG A 27 -11.37 -7.23 -10.68
CA ARG A 27 -9.97 -7.51 -11.02
C ARG A 27 -9.16 -6.25 -11.37
N PRO A 28 -9.59 -5.35 -12.27
CA PRO A 28 -8.81 -4.15 -12.58
C PRO A 28 -8.66 -3.20 -11.39
N ILE A 29 -9.67 -3.10 -10.52
CA ILE A 29 -9.63 -2.27 -9.30
C ILE A 29 -8.61 -2.85 -8.32
N PHE A 30 -8.65 -4.17 -8.10
CA PHE A 30 -7.70 -4.87 -7.24
C PHE A 30 -6.27 -4.76 -7.78
N GLU A 31 -6.04 -5.04 -9.06
CA GLU A 31 -4.72 -4.96 -9.67
C GLU A 31 -4.15 -3.53 -9.62
N GLY A 32 -5.00 -2.52 -9.83
CA GLY A 32 -4.60 -1.13 -9.65
C GLY A 32 -4.14 -0.84 -8.22
N ARG A 33 -4.92 -1.27 -7.21
CA ARG A 33 -4.53 -1.12 -5.79
C ARG A 33 -3.24 -1.86 -5.47
N ARG A 34 -3.09 -3.07 -6.00
CA ARG A 34 -1.88 -3.89 -5.81
C ARG A 34 -0.66 -3.20 -6.39
N ALA A 35 -0.76 -2.68 -7.62
CA ALA A 35 0.33 -1.95 -8.26
C ALA A 35 0.70 -0.66 -7.48
N ALA A 36 -0.29 0.09 -7.01
CA ALA A 36 -0.03 1.28 -6.19
C ALA A 36 0.64 0.92 -4.85
N ALA A 37 0.15 -0.12 -4.16
CA ALA A 37 0.74 -0.59 -2.91
C ALA A 37 2.17 -1.11 -3.10
N LEU A 38 2.43 -1.84 -4.19
CA LEU A 38 3.78 -2.29 -4.55
C LEU A 38 4.72 -1.12 -4.81
N SER A 39 4.26 -0.09 -5.53
CA SER A 39 5.08 1.11 -5.78
C SER A 39 5.45 1.84 -4.48
N VAL A 40 4.50 1.98 -3.55
CA VAL A 40 4.77 2.58 -2.24
C VAL A 40 5.73 1.71 -1.42
N TRP A 41 5.56 0.39 -1.45
CA TRP A 41 6.46 -0.54 -0.78
C TRP A 41 7.89 -0.49 -1.35
N GLU A 42 8.05 -0.43 -2.67
CA GLU A 42 9.35 -0.27 -3.32
C GLU A 42 10.04 1.03 -2.90
N GLN A 43 9.30 2.14 -2.84
CA GLN A 43 9.83 3.41 -2.34
C GLN A 43 10.28 3.32 -0.88
N TYR A 44 9.47 2.67 -0.03
CA TYR A 44 9.80 2.44 1.37
C TYR A 44 11.11 1.63 1.52
N GLU A 45 11.25 0.53 0.80
CA GLU A 45 12.47 -0.30 0.84
C GLU A 45 13.70 0.42 0.30
N GLN A 46 13.56 1.21 -0.78
CA GLN A 46 14.66 2.04 -1.29
C GLN A 46 15.14 3.07 -0.26
N MET A 47 14.20 3.71 0.47
CA MET A 47 14.55 4.68 1.51
C MET A 47 15.18 4.00 2.73
N LYS A 48 14.69 2.83 3.14
CA LYS A 48 15.32 2.01 4.18
C LYS A 48 16.74 1.58 3.83
N ALA A 49 16.98 1.18 2.58
CA ALA A 49 18.32 0.79 2.13
C ALA A 49 19.32 1.95 2.28
N LYS A 50 18.88 3.21 2.07
CA LYS A 50 19.69 4.41 2.34
C LYS A 50 19.95 4.61 3.83
N LEU A 51 18.95 4.38 4.68
CA LEU A 51 19.13 4.47 6.14
C LEU A 51 20.15 3.47 6.68
N LEU A 52 20.21 2.26 6.11
CA LEU A 52 21.21 1.26 6.50
C LEU A 52 22.66 1.69 6.19
N GLN A 53 22.85 2.64 5.28
CA GLN A 53 24.16 3.22 5.00
C GLN A 53 24.54 4.33 6.00
N CYS A 54 23.57 4.84 6.75
CA CYS A 54 23.82 5.73 7.86
C CYS A 54 24.10 4.88 9.11
N ASN A 55 25.22 5.10 9.80
CA ASN A 55 25.57 4.43 11.05
C ASN A 55 24.63 4.87 12.21
N LEU A 56 23.35 4.55 12.09
CA LEU A 56 22.29 4.89 13.05
C LEU A 56 22.26 3.87 14.17
N THR A 57 21.87 4.33 15.37
CA THR A 57 21.50 3.38 16.43
C THR A 57 20.16 2.71 16.06
N PRO A 58 19.85 1.54 16.65
CA PRO A 58 18.57 0.87 16.41
C PRO A 58 17.34 1.77 16.64
N GLU A 59 17.36 2.62 17.66
CA GLU A 59 16.28 3.55 18.00
C GLU A 59 16.10 4.63 16.93
N GLN A 60 17.23 5.20 16.45
CA GLN A 60 17.22 6.20 15.39
C GLN A 60 16.75 5.61 14.06
N TYR A 61 17.19 4.39 13.75
CA TYR A 61 16.74 3.66 12.57
C TYR A 61 15.22 3.40 12.62
N GLN A 62 14.70 2.99 13.78
CA GLN A 62 13.27 2.76 13.96
C GLN A 62 12.46 4.07 13.83
N HIS A 63 12.98 5.19 14.36
CA HIS A 63 12.35 6.49 14.18
C HIS A 63 12.32 6.90 12.71
N ALA A 64 13.44 6.79 12.02
CA ALA A 64 13.54 7.14 10.61
C ALA A 64 12.63 6.27 9.73
N CYS A 65 12.48 4.97 10.04
CA CYS A 65 11.51 4.11 9.36
C CYS A 65 10.07 4.60 9.54
N ARG A 66 9.69 5.06 10.75
CA ARG A 66 8.36 5.64 11.00
C ARG A 66 8.15 6.93 10.24
N ASP A 67 9.18 7.76 10.11
CA ASP A 67 9.10 9.01 9.34
C ASP A 67 8.92 8.73 7.84
N ILE A 68 9.62 7.73 7.30
CA ILE A 68 9.42 7.28 5.91
C ILE A 68 7.98 6.79 5.71
N ALA A 69 7.48 5.92 6.61
CA ALA A 69 6.10 5.41 6.52
C ALA A 69 5.08 6.56 6.52
N ARG A 70 5.24 7.53 7.44
CA ARG A 70 4.41 8.73 7.51
C ARG A 70 4.48 9.58 6.23
N ALA A 71 5.67 9.77 5.66
CA ALA A 71 5.85 10.52 4.41
C ALA A 71 5.19 9.84 3.21
N LEU A 72 5.14 8.50 3.21
CA LEU A 72 4.48 7.70 2.19
C LEU A 72 2.96 7.55 2.44
N GLY A 73 2.46 8.01 3.59
CA GLY A 73 1.04 7.96 3.95
C GLY A 73 0.56 6.56 4.36
N VAL A 74 1.46 5.72 4.91
CA VAL A 74 1.20 4.34 5.34
C VAL A 74 1.26 4.21 6.87
#